data_AF-A0A928X8J7-F1
#
_entry.id   AF-A0A928X8J7-F1
#
_cell.length_a   1.000
_cell.length_b   1.000
_cell.length_c   1.000
_cell.angle_alpha   90.00
_cell.angle_beta   90.00
_cell.angle_gamma   90.00
#
_symmetry.space_group_name_H-M   'P 1'
#
loop_
_entity.id
_entity.type
_entity.pdbx_description
1 polymer ?
#
loop_
_entity_poly.entity_id
_entity_poly.type
_entity_poly.pdbx_seq_one_letter_code
_entity_poly.pdbx_strand_id
1 'polypeptide(L)'
;MKLAIQVGEPRGFDSGDGTNRFTAEAVEGLSGSREVEAMPRAADMIAGAKTVEVLTEHWFVAACRPIKYGDSVFTSLLFVPRYKTKSPPLEMLADGERMVFNAVWRQDGRDWDQASVKAAQEGGIEIGGMIVANAEKVKE
;
A
#
# COMPACT_ATOMS: atom_id res chain seq x y z
N MET A 1 2.10 5.18 14.25
CA MET A 1 1.33 3.96 14.66
C MET A 1 2.14 2.74 14.28
N LYS A 2 2.35 1.78 15.22
CA LYS A 2 3.11 0.56 14.94
C LYS A 2 2.22 -0.58 14.41
N LEU A 3 2.69 -1.23 13.35
CA LEU A 3 1.98 -2.26 12.60
C LEU A 3 2.80 -3.56 12.57
N ALA A 4 2.12 -4.69 12.72
CA ALA A 4 2.65 -6.01 12.40
C ALA A 4 2.28 -6.35 10.97
N ILE A 5 3.29 -6.65 10.14
CA ILE A 5 3.13 -6.94 8.72
C ILE A 5 3.46 -8.40 8.46
N GLN A 6 2.59 -9.09 7.73
CA GLN A 6 2.82 -10.46 7.27
C GLN A 6 2.68 -10.53 5.74
N VAL A 7 3.78 -10.84 5.07
CA VAL A 7 3.84 -10.92 3.60
C VAL A 7 3.23 -12.23 3.11
N GLY A 8 2.19 -12.11 2.28
CA GLY A 8 1.53 -13.25 1.63
C GLY A 8 2.11 -13.55 0.25
N GLU A 9 2.48 -12.51 -0.50
CA GLU A 9 3.13 -12.64 -1.81
C GLU A 9 4.24 -11.58 -1.97
N PRO A 10 5.36 -11.92 -2.64
CA PRO A 10 5.67 -13.23 -3.21
C PRO A 10 5.97 -14.29 -2.16
N ARG A 11 5.67 -15.56 -2.46
CA ARG A 11 6.04 -16.69 -1.58
C ARG A 11 7.55 -16.72 -1.35
N GLY A 12 7.94 -17.06 -0.12
CA GLY A 12 9.35 -17.13 0.27
C GLY A 12 10.01 -15.79 0.55
N PHE A 13 9.23 -14.69 0.64
CA PHE A 13 9.74 -13.41 1.13
C PHE A 13 10.34 -13.57 2.54
N ASP A 14 11.59 -13.13 2.69
CA ASP A 14 12.32 -13.11 3.94
C ASP A 14 12.55 -11.65 4.37
N SER A 15 12.10 -11.30 5.57
CA SER A 15 12.28 -9.96 6.13
C SER A 15 13.68 -9.71 6.71
N GLY A 16 14.58 -10.69 6.61
CA GLY A 16 15.96 -10.68 7.12
C GLY A 16 16.18 -11.55 8.35
N ASP A 17 15.18 -12.32 8.79
CA ASP A 17 15.25 -13.23 9.94
C ASP A 17 14.73 -14.64 9.65
N GLY A 18 14.57 -14.98 8.37
CA GLY A 18 14.01 -16.25 7.93
C GLY A 18 12.48 -16.30 8.00
N THR A 19 11.81 -15.19 8.32
CA THR A 19 10.35 -15.11 8.37
C THR A 19 9.79 -14.13 7.34
N ASN A 20 8.52 -14.31 6.98
CA ASN A 20 7.78 -13.38 6.14
C ASN A 20 7.11 -12.25 6.93
N ARG A 21 7.57 -11.97 8.15
CA ARG A 21 6.96 -10.99 9.06
C ARG A 21 7.93 -9.88 9.39
N PHE A 22 7.42 -8.66 9.54
CA PHE A 22 8.20 -7.54 10.03
C PHE A 22 7.31 -6.52 10.73
N THR A 23 7.93 -5.55 11.40
CA THR A 23 7.22 -4.41 11.98
C THR A 23 7.45 -3.17 11.12
N ALA A 24 6.41 -2.36 11.02
CA ALA A 24 6.45 -1.09 10.33
C ALA A 24 5.78 -0.01 11.19
N GLU A 25 6.15 1.24 10.94
CA GLU A 25 5.59 2.40 11.63
C GLU A 25 5.00 3.36 10.61
N ALA A 26 3.69 3.60 10.72
CA ALA A 26 3.00 4.57 9.88
C ALA A 26 3.61 5.96 10.06
N VAL A 27 3.99 6.59 8.95
CA VAL A 27 4.62 7.90 8.92
C VAL A 27 3.54 8.98 9.03
N GLU A 28 3.69 9.85 10.02
CA GLU A 28 2.75 10.95 10.26
C GLU A 28 2.69 11.89 9.05
N GLY A 29 1.48 12.29 8.65
CA GLY A 29 1.26 13.20 7.51
C GLY A 29 1.48 12.58 6.12
N LEU A 30 1.74 11.27 6.02
CA LEU A 30 1.84 10.52 4.76
C LEU A 30 0.72 9.51 4.57
N SER A 31 -0.52 9.94 4.80
CA SER A 31 -1.73 9.23 4.42
C SER A 31 -2.62 10.13 3.57
N GLY A 32 -3.51 9.53 2.79
CA GLY A 32 -4.42 10.29 1.96
C GLY A 32 -5.44 9.45 1.22
N SER A 33 -6.25 10.14 0.44
CA SER A 33 -7.20 9.54 -0.48
C SER A 33 -7.35 10.36 -1.74
N ARG A 34 -7.80 9.71 -2.81
CA ARG A 34 -8.15 10.36 -4.07
C ARG A 34 -9.34 9.67 -4.69
N GLU A 35 -10.11 10.43 -5.44
CA GLU A 35 -11.14 9.86 -6.29
C GLU A 35 -10.51 9.42 -7.62
N VAL A 36 -10.83 8.20 -8.05
CA VAL A 36 -10.45 7.63 -9.33
C VAL A 36 -11.71 7.14 -10.04
N GLU A 37 -11.81 7.42 -11.32
CA GLU A 37 -12.89 6.89 -12.15
C GLU A 37 -12.68 5.37 -12.33
N ALA A 38 -13.67 4.56 -11.94
CA ALA A 38 -13.66 3.15 -12.28
C ALA A 38 -13.68 3.01 -13.80
N MET A 39 -12.86 2.09 -14.33
CA MET A 39 -13.02 1.71 -15.73
C MET A 39 -14.46 1.20 -15.96
N PRO A 40 -15.14 1.65 -17.03
CA PRO A 40 -16.49 1.18 -17.33
C PRO A 40 -16.52 -0.35 -17.40
N ARG A 41 -17.54 -0.99 -16.84
CA ARG A 41 -17.69 -2.44 -17.04
C ARG A 41 -17.91 -2.68 -18.54
N ALA A 42 -17.39 -3.80 -19.05
CA ALA A 42 -17.54 -4.13 -20.47
C ALA A 42 -19.01 -4.10 -20.95
N ALA A 43 -19.96 -4.42 -20.06
CA ALA A 43 -21.40 -4.34 -20.33
C ALA A 43 -21.92 -2.90 -20.50
N ASP A 44 -21.38 -1.94 -19.73
CA ASP A 44 -21.79 -0.53 -19.77
C ASP A 44 -21.32 0.16 -21.06
N MET A 45 -20.17 -0.27 -21.60
CA MET A 45 -19.68 0.18 -22.90
C MET A 45 -20.60 -0.24 -24.06
N ILE A 46 -21.27 -1.40 -23.94
CA ILE A 46 -22.17 -1.94 -24.97
C ILE A 46 -23.55 -1.27 -24.90
N ALA A 47 -24.03 -0.92 -23.71
CA ALA A 47 -25.35 -0.34 -23.48
C ALA A 47 -25.41 1.19 -23.67
N GLY A 48 -24.28 1.87 -23.90
CA GLY A 48 -24.21 3.33 -24.01
C GLY A 48 -24.46 4.07 -22.69
N ALA A 49 -24.53 3.37 -21.56
CA ALA A 49 -24.72 3.94 -20.24
C ALA A 49 -23.37 4.36 -19.65
N LYS A 50 -23.10 5.67 -19.62
CA LYS A 50 -21.89 6.27 -19.01
C LYS A 50 -22.03 6.46 -17.49
N THR A 51 -22.44 5.43 -16.74
CA THR A 51 -22.31 5.51 -15.28
C THR A 51 -20.86 5.20 -14.92
N VAL A 52 -20.04 6.24 -14.80
CA VAL A 52 -18.67 6.13 -14.29
C VAL A 52 -18.77 6.06 -12.77
N GLU A 53 -18.53 4.89 -12.19
CA GLU A 53 -18.46 4.72 -10.74
C GLU A 53 -17.20 5.45 -10.23
N VAL A 54 -17.36 6.49 -9.43
CA VAL A 54 -16.23 7.15 -8.76
C VAL A 54 -15.81 6.30 -7.57
N LEU A 55 -14.52 5.95 -7.51
CA LEU A 55 -13.93 5.14 -6.45
C LEU A 55 -13.00 6.00 -5.61
N THR A 56 -13.04 5.83 -4.29
CA THR A 56 -12.03 6.42 -3.41
C THR A 56 -10.90 5.41 -3.20
N GLU A 57 -9.71 5.77 -3.66
CA GLU A 57 -8.48 5.06 -3.34
C GLU A 57 -7.86 5.71 -2.11
N HIS A 58 -7.58 4.91 -1.07
CA HIS A 58 -6.90 5.37 0.13
C HIS A 58 -5.46 4.83 0.15
N TRP A 59 -4.55 5.53 0.84
CA TRP A 59 -3.20 5.06 1.05
C TRP A 59 -2.59 5.57 2.36
N PHE A 60 -1.51 4.94 2.77
CA PHE A 60 -0.59 5.49 3.76
C PHE A 60 0.84 4.98 3.54
N VAL A 61 1.83 5.67 4.09
CA VAL A 61 3.22 5.24 4.10
C VAL A 61 3.58 4.68 5.47
N ALA A 62 4.35 3.61 5.50
CA ALA A 62 5.02 3.16 6.72
C ALA A 62 6.51 2.92 6.50
N ALA A 63 7.31 3.32 7.49
CA ALA A 63 8.73 3.05 7.57
C ALA A 63 8.98 1.69 8.25
N CYS A 64 10.08 1.03 7.91
CA CYS A 64 10.49 -0.25 8.46
C CYS A 64 12.02 -0.33 8.52
N ARG A 65 12.54 -1.36 9.19
CA ARG A 65 13.98 -1.67 9.09
C ARG A 65 14.36 -1.92 7.62
N PRO A 66 15.62 -1.71 7.21
CA PRO A 66 16.06 -2.09 5.88
C PRO A 66 15.75 -3.57 5.59
N ILE A 67 14.95 -3.83 4.57
CA ILE A 67 14.63 -5.17 4.08
C ILE A 67 15.28 -5.36 2.71
N LYS A 68 15.85 -6.55 2.50
CA LYS A 68 16.45 -6.94 1.21
C LYS A 68 15.55 -7.96 0.52
N TYR A 69 15.23 -7.73 -0.74
CA TYR A 69 14.47 -8.66 -1.56
C TYR A 69 14.99 -8.66 -2.99
N GLY A 70 15.52 -9.80 -3.46
CA GLY A 70 16.33 -9.85 -4.67
C GLY A 70 17.53 -8.90 -4.56
N ASP A 71 17.73 -8.07 -5.59
CA ASP A 71 18.78 -7.05 -5.61
C ASP A 71 18.34 -5.71 -5.00
N SER A 72 17.11 -5.61 -4.49
CA SER A 72 16.55 -4.38 -3.92
C SER A 72 16.74 -4.29 -2.41
N VAL A 73 16.90 -3.07 -1.92
CA VAL A 73 16.82 -2.72 -0.49
C VAL A 73 15.81 -1.59 -0.33
N PHE A 74 14.93 -1.69 0.66
CA PHE A 74 13.96 -0.65 0.96
C PHE A 74 13.74 -0.49 2.46
N THR A 75 13.39 0.73 2.87
CA THR A 75 13.15 1.15 4.26
C THR A 75 11.76 1.71 4.50
N SER A 76 10.96 1.90 3.45
CA SER A 76 9.55 2.28 3.57
C SER A 76 8.72 1.72 2.43
N LEU A 77 7.42 1.64 2.68
CA LEU A 77 6.44 1.09 1.77
C LEU A 77 5.22 2.01 1.73
N LEU A 78 4.69 2.22 0.53
CA LEU A 78 3.39 2.83 0.30
C LEU A 78 2.33 1.72 0.28
N PHE A 79 1.42 1.74 1.24
CA PHE A 79 0.35 0.78 1.40
C PHE A 79 -0.94 1.30 0.79
N VAL A 80 -1.48 0.54 -0.16
CA VAL A 80 -2.78 0.75 -0.79
C VAL A 80 -3.67 -0.45 -0.48
N PRO A 81 -4.87 -0.27 0.11
CA PRO A 81 -5.78 -1.37 0.38
C PRO A 81 -6.03 -2.18 -0.90
N ARG A 82 -5.91 -3.51 -0.80
CA ARG A 82 -6.15 -4.40 -1.94
C ARG A 82 -7.63 -4.44 -2.33
N TYR A 83 -8.51 -4.17 -1.37
CA TYR A 83 -9.95 -4.11 -1.55
C TYR A 83 -10.46 -2.70 -1.25
N LYS A 84 -11.58 -2.31 -1.86
CA LYS A 84 -12.21 -1.01 -1.62
C LYS A 84 -12.53 -0.85 -0.13
N THR A 85 -12.18 0.31 0.43
CA THR A 85 -12.48 0.66 1.82
C THR A 85 -13.41 1.88 1.84
N LYS A 86 -14.27 1.94 2.86
CA LYS A 86 -15.14 3.11 3.10
C LYS A 86 -14.47 4.19 3.95
N SER A 87 -13.46 3.78 4.71
CA SER A 87 -12.75 4.63 5.67
C SER A 87 -11.24 4.59 5.38
N PRO A 88 -10.50 5.60 5.86
CA PRO A 88 -9.04 5.59 5.84
C PRO A 88 -8.46 4.34 6.52
N PRO A 89 -7.46 3.69 5.93
CA PRO A 89 -6.93 2.41 6.42
C PRO A 89 -6.30 2.52 7.82
N LEU A 90 -5.70 3.66 8.16
CA LEU A 90 -5.13 3.85 9.49
C LEU A 90 -6.20 3.91 10.58
N GLU A 91 -7.40 4.42 10.30
CA GLU A 91 -8.52 4.41 11.24
C GLU A 91 -9.03 2.98 11.44
N MET A 92 -9.26 2.24 10.35
CA MET A 92 -9.69 0.84 10.41
C MET A 92 -8.69 -0.04 11.17
N LEU A 93 -7.38 0.16 10.94
CA LEU A 93 -6.32 -0.50 11.70
C LEU A 93 -6.31 -0.07 13.18
N ALA A 94 -6.61 1.19 13.49
CA ALA A 94 -6.71 1.68 14.86
C ALA A 94 -7.81 0.96 15.66
N ASP A 95 -8.93 0.67 14.99
CA ASP A 95 -10.08 -0.05 15.51
C ASP A 95 -9.84 -1.57 15.63
N GLY A 96 -8.65 -2.03 15.24
CA GLY A 96 -8.21 -3.41 15.37
C GLY A 96 -8.59 -4.30 14.19
N GLU A 97 -9.05 -3.71 13.08
CA GLU A 97 -9.25 -4.48 11.85
C GLU A 97 -7.93 -4.99 11.29
N ARG A 98 -7.96 -6.19 10.70
CA ARG A 98 -6.86 -6.73 9.91
C ARG A 98 -7.15 -6.48 8.45
N MET A 99 -6.19 -5.88 7.75
CA MET A 99 -6.38 -5.45 6.36
C MET A 99 -5.32 -6.03 5.44
N VAL A 100 -5.67 -6.20 4.16
CA VAL A 100 -4.76 -6.67 3.11
C VAL A 100 -4.40 -5.51 2.19
N PHE A 101 -3.11 -5.34 1.94
CA PHE A 101 -2.57 -4.24 1.16
C PHE A 101 -1.70 -4.74 0.01
N ASN A 102 -1.69 -3.97 -1.06
CA ASN A 102 -0.55 -3.89 -1.96
C ASN A 102 0.42 -2.87 -1.35
N ALA A 103 1.64 -3.29 -1.05
CA ALA A 103 2.67 -2.43 -0.50
C ALA A 103 3.83 -2.32 -1.48
N VAL A 104 4.16 -1.10 -1.88
CA VAL A 104 5.14 -0.84 -2.95
C VAL A 104 6.34 -0.05 -2.44
N TRP A 105 7.52 -0.35 -2.98
CA TRP A 105 8.75 0.41 -2.74
C TRP A 105 9.22 1.06 -4.03
N ARG A 106 10.00 2.14 -3.89
CA ARG A 106 10.59 2.86 -5.02
C ARG A 106 11.76 2.07 -5.60
N GLN A 107 11.97 2.16 -6.92
CA GLN A 107 13.09 1.49 -7.59
C GLN A 107 14.46 2.02 -7.13
N ASP A 108 14.53 3.29 -6.75
CA ASP A 108 15.75 3.90 -6.22
C ASP A 108 16.02 3.58 -4.74
N GLY A 109 15.17 2.77 -4.10
CA GLY A 109 15.30 2.34 -2.71
C GLY A 109 15.14 3.45 -1.66
N ARG A 110 14.83 4.69 -2.09
CA ARG A 110 14.63 5.82 -1.19
C ARG A 110 13.29 5.74 -0.48
N ASP A 111 13.16 6.52 0.58
CA ASP A 111 11.91 6.58 1.31
C ASP A 111 10.79 7.30 0.57
N TRP A 112 9.56 6.92 0.88
CA TRP A 112 8.38 7.66 0.44
C TRP A 112 8.24 8.97 1.24
N ASP A 113 7.94 10.03 0.53
CA ASP A 113 7.61 11.36 1.02
C ASP A 113 6.41 11.93 0.24
N GLN A 114 5.89 13.10 0.61
CA GLN A 114 4.70 13.67 -0.07
C GLN A 114 4.94 13.89 -1.57
N ALA A 115 6.13 14.37 -1.95
CA ALA A 115 6.46 14.68 -3.33
C ALA A 115 6.53 13.41 -4.18
N SER A 116 7.14 12.36 -3.67
CA SER A 116 7.26 11.07 -4.35
C SER A 116 5.94 10.30 -4.42
N VAL A 117 5.09 10.37 -3.39
CA VAL A 117 3.73 9.82 -3.46
C VAL A 117 2.94 10.50 -4.57
N LYS A 118 2.96 11.84 -4.63
CA LYS A 118 2.30 12.58 -5.72
C LYS A 118 2.88 12.22 -7.09
N ALA A 119 4.20 12.18 -7.22
CA ALA A 119 4.84 11.81 -8.47
C ALA A 119 4.48 10.39 -8.91
N ALA A 120 4.40 9.41 -7.99
CA ALA A 120 3.96 8.05 -8.33
C ALA A 120 2.50 8.01 -8.80
N GLN A 121 1.61 8.81 -8.20
CA GLN A 121 0.22 8.93 -8.64
C GLN A 121 0.08 9.50 -10.06
N GLU A 122 1.01 10.36 -10.46
CA GLU A 122 1.11 10.97 -11.79
C GLU A 122 1.93 10.12 -12.77
N GLY A 123 2.46 8.96 -12.34
CA GLY A 123 3.31 8.09 -13.16
C GLY A 123 4.75 8.58 -13.37
N GLY A 124 5.19 9.56 -12.59
CA GLY A 124 6.52 10.18 -12.67
C GLY A 124 7.63 9.48 -11.87
N ILE A 125 7.32 8.41 -11.12
CA ILE A 125 8.32 7.59 -10.41
C ILE A 125 8.10 6.12 -10.72
N GLU A 126 9.21 5.40 -10.95
CA GLU A 126 9.22 3.96 -11.14
C GLU A 126 9.10 3.21 -9.81
N ILE A 127 8.20 2.22 -9.79
CA ILE A 127 8.00 1.31 -8.67
C ILE A 127 9.00 0.15 -8.80
N GLY A 128 9.81 -0.06 -7.76
CA GLY A 128 10.82 -1.14 -7.73
C GLY A 128 10.20 -2.52 -7.55
N GLY A 129 9.04 -2.58 -6.91
CA GLY A 129 8.25 -3.78 -6.80
C GLY A 129 7.08 -3.63 -5.83
N MET A 130 6.37 -4.74 -5.63
CA MET A 130 5.19 -4.82 -4.80
C MET A 130 5.18 -6.11 -4.00
N ILE A 131 4.75 -6.03 -2.75
CA ILE A 131 4.33 -7.18 -1.95
C ILE A 131 2.83 -7.10 -1.66
N VAL A 132 2.20 -8.26 -1.48
CA VAL A 132 0.87 -8.34 -0.87
C VAL A 132 1.07 -8.68 0.59
N ALA A 133 0.60 -7.82 1.48
CA ALA A 133 0.80 -8.00 2.92
C ALA A 133 -0.50 -7.83 3.70
N ASN A 134 -0.64 -8.62 4.75
CA ASN A 134 -1.60 -8.37 5.82
C ASN A 134 -0.96 -7.41 6.82
N ALA A 135 -1.72 -6.41 7.29
CA ALA A 135 -1.32 -5.56 8.38
C ALA A 135 -2.37 -5.57 9.50
N GLU A 136 -1.89 -5.48 10.73
CA GLU A 136 -2.68 -5.29 11.94
C GLU A 136 -1.94 -4.36 12.90
N LYS A 137 -2.66 -3.61 13.72
CA LYS A 137 -2.06 -2.76 14.74
C LYS A 137 -1.38 -3.62 15.82
N VAL A 138 -0.16 -3.26 16.20
CA VAL A 138 0.50 -3.84 17.38
C VAL A 138 -0.22 -3.31 18.62
N LYS A 139 -0.79 -4.21 19.43
CA LYS A 139 -1.36 -3.87 20.73
C LYS A 139 -0.22 -3.55 21.69
N GLU A 140 -0.27 -2.37 22.31
CA GLU A 140 0.60 -2.00 23.42
C GLU A 140 0.18 -2.70 24.72
#